data_AF-A0A4Y1WZV6-F1
#
_entry.id   AF-A0A4Y1WZV6-F1
#
_cell.length_a   1.000
_cell.length_b   1.000
_cell.length_c   1.000
_cell.angle_alpha   90.00
_cell.angle_beta   90.00
_cell.angle_gamma   90.00
#
_symmetry.space_group_name_H-M   'P 1'
#
loop_
_entity.id
_entity.type
_entity.pdbx_description
1 polymer ?
#
loop_
_entity_poly.entity_id
_entity_poly.type
_entity_poly.pdbx_seq_one_letter_code
_entity_poly.pdbx_strand_id
1 'polypeptide(L)'
;MPAVWSSQFQHNHPGWARWIGGLLLIFGGMCTGRLTVRNNLYSVGTCLAIPLYAIAACAPGFGGDFLTALAGAALLAFATKNYCRSFRNGYAFDAVFRASLYLGTLPLLLPAALPLAAALPLAVLIFRRTLREAAVACAGLLLPAAALCYINWGAGGEFSAPLSYLGTAFLAGRPLALFSALPLPNLLPTAAIGALGLLAALFVLSDLYAVGTKPRFILIYNIVLLALTAAVLCGPGAVRTDTTLIAVPAAILLPFLFVRIHRAIVWPLYLILLAFTLISSILQ
;
A
#
# COMPACT_ATOMS: atom_id res chain seq x y z
N MET A 1 12.15 -16.67 -6.84
CA MET A 1 11.72 -15.29 -6.49
C MET A 1 10.41 -15.38 -5.71
N PRO A 2 10.22 -14.57 -4.66
CA PRO A 2 9.04 -14.65 -3.78
C PRO A 2 7.69 -14.61 -4.50
N ALA A 3 7.55 -13.76 -5.52
CA ALA A 3 6.32 -13.66 -6.33
C ALA A 3 5.94 -14.96 -7.05
N VAL A 4 6.93 -15.70 -7.55
CA VAL A 4 6.73 -16.99 -8.24
C VAL A 4 6.33 -18.07 -7.25
N TRP A 5 6.91 -18.06 -6.05
CA TRP A 5 6.55 -19.04 -5.02
C TRP A 5 5.11 -18.85 -4.54
N SER A 6 4.64 -17.60 -4.44
CA SER A 6 3.25 -17.33 -4.10
C SER A 6 2.25 -17.77 -5.17
N SER A 7 2.57 -17.60 -6.46
CA SER A 7 1.68 -18.05 -7.54
C SER A 7 1.66 -19.58 -7.62
N GLN A 8 2.81 -20.24 -7.46
CA GLN A 8 2.91 -21.70 -7.34
C GLN A 8 2.10 -22.23 -6.15
N PHE A 9 2.20 -21.60 -4.98
CA PHE A 9 1.41 -21.98 -3.80
C PHE A 9 -0.09 -21.83 -4.05
N GLN A 10 -0.50 -20.74 -4.71
CA GLN A 10 -1.90 -20.50 -5.05
C GLN A 10 -2.45 -21.57 -6.01
N HIS A 11 -1.63 -22.01 -6.98
CA HIS A 11 -1.99 -23.07 -7.90
C HIS A 11 -2.12 -24.43 -7.20
N ASN A 12 -1.18 -24.77 -6.32
CA ASN A 12 -1.14 -26.07 -5.64
C ASN A 12 -2.17 -26.18 -4.50
N HIS A 13 -2.48 -25.08 -3.82
CA HIS A 13 -3.35 -25.06 -2.63
C HIS A 13 -4.37 -23.90 -2.67
N PRO A 14 -5.37 -23.92 -3.58
CA PRO A 14 -6.27 -22.79 -3.80
C PRO A 14 -7.16 -22.46 -2.59
N GLY A 15 -7.59 -23.47 -1.82
CA GLY A 15 -8.40 -23.26 -0.61
C GLY A 15 -7.64 -22.50 0.48
N TRP A 16 -6.41 -22.94 0.78
CA TRP A 16 -5.55 -22.27 1.76
C TRP A 16 -5.15 -20.86 1.31
N ALA A 17 -4.85 -20.68 0.02
CA ALA A 17 -4.54 -19.38 -0.54
C ALA A 17 -5.69 -18.38 -0.32
N ARG A 18 -6.95 -18.79 -0.55
CA ARG A 18 -8.14 -17.94 -0.31
C ARG A 18 -8.29 -17.57 1.16
N TRP A 19 -8.10 -18.53 2.08
CA TRP A 19 -8.12 -18.24 3.52
C TRP A 19 -7.05 -17.24 3.93
N ILE A 20 -5.83 -17.41 3.44
CA ILE A 20 -4.72 -16.49 3.69
C ILE A 20 -5.03 -15.10 3.11
N GLY A 21 -5.55 -15.03 1.88
CA GLY A 21 -5.97 -13.78 1.25
C GLY A 21 -7.06 -13.05 2.05
N GLY A 22 -8.09 -13.77 2.50
CA GLY A 22 -9.15 -13.23 3.36
C GLY A 22 -8.61 -12.68 4.68
N LEU A 23 -7.68 -13.41 5.33
CA LEU A 23 -7.01 -12.94 6.53
C LEU A 23 -6.17 -11.68 6.26
N LEU A 24 -5.41 -11.63 5.17
CA LEU A 24 -4.61 -10.45 4.78
C LEU A 24 -5.50 -9.23 4.54
N LEU A 25 -6.66 -9.39 3.92
CA LEU A 25 -7.66 -8.32 3.76
C LEU A 25 -8.16 -7.80 5.11
N ILE A 26 -8.57 -8.72 6.01
CA ILE A 26 -9.09 -8.37 7.33
C ILE A 26 -8.02 -7.68 8.17
N PHE A 27 -6.80 -8.21 8.20
CA PHE A 27 -5.69 -7.63 8.96
C PHE A 27 -5.23 -6.29 8.39
N GLY A 28 -5.18 -6.14 7.06
CA GLY A 28 -4.91 -4.88 6.38
C GLY A 28 -5.93 -3.81 6.76
N GLY A 29 -7.22 -4.13 6.62
CA GLY A 29 -8.32 -3.22 6.97
C GLY A 29 -8.35 -2.86 8.45
N MET A 30 -8.18 -3.82 9.36
CA MET A 30 -8.10 -3.53 10.80
C MET A 30 -6.87 -2.70 11.16
N CYS A 31 -5.77 -2.81 10.40
CA CYS A 31 -4.58 -2.00 10.64
C CYS A 31 -4.78 -0.56 10.19
N THR A 32 -5.37 -0.32 9.02
CA THR A 32 -5.71 1.03 8.55
C THR A 32 -6.78 1.67 9.44
N GLY A 33 -7.87 0.96 9.77
CA GLY A 33 -8.94 1.47 10.62
C GLY A 33 -8.51 1.79 12.06
N ARG A 34 -7.74 0.90 12.72
CA ARG A 34 -7.24 1.22 14.06
C ARG A 34 -6.26 2.38 14.06
N LEU A 35 -5.48 2.54 12.99
CA LEU A 35 -4.58 3.68 12.83
C LEU A 35 -5.35 5.00 12.73
N THR A 36 -6.47 5.02 12.01
CA THR A 36 -7.26 6.24 11.81
C THR A 36 -7.97 6.67 13.09
N VAL A 37 -8.56 5.71 13.82
CA VAL A 37 -9.23 5.96 15.11
C VAL A 37 -8.22 6.38 16.19
N ARG A 38 -7.12 5.65 16.35
CA ARG A 38 -6.13 5.91 17.41
C ARG A 38 -5.47 7.28 17.30
N ASN A 39 -5.27 7.77 16.07
CA ASN A 39 -4.65 9.08 15.84
C ASN A 39 -5.68 10.20 15.64
N ASN A 40 -6.97 9.91 15.84
CA ASN A 40 -8.08 10.83 15.65
C ASN A 40 -7.97 11.64 14.34
N LEU A 41 -7.70 10.96 13.22
CA LEU A 41 -7.36 11.62 11.96
C LEU A 41 -8.48 12.50 11.41
N TYR A 42 -9.74 12.16 11.72
CA TYR A 42 -10.92 12.81 11.15
C TYR A 42 -11.71 13.63 12.18
N SER A 43 -11.22 13.80 13.40
CA SER A 43 -11.94 14.35 14.58
C SER A 43 -13.18 13.56 15.03
N VAL A 44 -13.72 12.70 14.17
CA VAL A 44 -14.80 11.75 14.44
C VAL A 44 -14.21 10.34 14.48
N GLY A 45 -14.54 9.56 15.52
CA GLY A 45 -14.10 8.18 15.70
C GLY A 45 -14.79 7.21 14.74
N THR A 46 -14.50 7.30 13.44
CA THR A 46 -15.09 6.44 12.41
C THR A 46 -14.17 5.27 12.03
N CYS A 47 -14.79 4.10 11.86
CA CYS A 47 -14.11 2.91 11.34
C CYS A 47 -14.27 2.76 9.81
N LEU A 48 -14.65 3.83 9.10
CA LEU A 48 -14.92 3.81 7.65
C LEU A 48 -13.71 3.40 6.81
N ALA A 49 -12.49 3.59 7.31
CA ALA A 49 -11.28 3.14 6.64
C ALA A 49 -11.19 1.61 6.47
N ILE A 50 -11.86 0.81 7.33
CA ILE A 50 -11.87 -0.65 7.23
C ILE A 50 -12.62 -1.12 5.97
N PRO A 51 -13.92 -0.79 5.78
CA PRO A 51 -14.64 -1.19 4.57
C PRO A 51 -14.07 -0.53 3.32
N LEU A 52 -13.59 0.72 3.41
CA LEU A 52 -12.98 1.40 2.25
C LEU A 52 -11.66 0.74 1.80
N TYR A 53 -10.88 0.19 2.73
CA TYR A 53 -9.72 -0.63 2.37
C TYR A 53 -10.13 -1.89 1.61
N ALA A 54 -11.14 -2.61 2.10
CA ALA A 54 -11.63 -3.81 1.43
C ALA A 54 -12.17 -3.48 0.03
N ILE A 55 -12.99 -2.42 -0.08
CA ILE A 55 -13.51 -1.92 -1.35
C ILE A 55 -12.35 -1.59 -2.29
N ALA A 56 -11.40 -0.77 -1.85
CA ALA A 56 -10.32 -0.31 -2.70
C ALA A 56 -9.35 -1.42 -3.12
N ALA A 57 -9.11 -2.40 -2.26
CA ALA A 57 -8.27 -3.56 -2.58
C ALA A 57 -8.94 -4.51 -3.58
N CYS A 58 -10.26 -4.73 -3.45
CA CYS A 58 -11.00 -5.67 -4.29
C CYS A 58 -11.51 -5.07 -5.61
N ALA A 59 -11.71 -3.76 -5.68
CA ALA A 59 -12.29 -3.09 -6.86
C ALA A 59 -11.60 -3.38 -8.21
N PRO A 60 -10.25 -3.33 -8.34
CA PRO A 60 -9.57 -3.63 -9.61
C PRO A 60 -9.63 -5.10 -10.04
N GLY A 61 -10.05 -5.98 -9.13
CA GLY A 61 -10.02 -7.41 -9.31
C GLY A 61 -8.63 -8.00 -9.32
N PHE A 62 -8.51 -9.18 -8.74
CA PHE A 62 -7.21 -9.72 -8.35
C PHE A 62 -6.45 -10.45 -9.46
N GLY A 63 -7.05 -10.63 -10.64
CA GLY A 63 -6.43 -11.40 -11.73
C GLY A 63 -6.04 -12.81 -11.28
N GLY A 64 -4.97 -13.37 -11.87
CA GLY A 64 -4.48 -14.70 -11.56
C GLY A 64 -3.72 -14.82 -10.23
N ASP A 65 -3.17 -13.73 -9.70
CA ASP A 65 -2.28 -13.74 -8.52
C ASP A 65 -2.85 -12.86 -7.39
N PHE A 66 -3.93 -13.30 -6.77
CA PHE A 66 -4.57 -12.51 -5.70
C PHE A 66 -3.75 -12.45 -4.42
N LEU A 67 -2.97 -13.50 -4.15
CA LEU A 67 -2.19 -13.59 -2.91
C LEU A 67 -1.04 -12.59 -2.90
N THR A 68 -0.34 -12.40 -4.02
CA THR A 68 0.74 -11.40 -4.14
C THR A 68 0.20 -9.99 -3.97
N ALA A 69 -0.93 -9.67 -4.62
CA ALA A 69 -1.56 -8.37 -4.54
C ALA A 69 -1.98 -8.03 -3.10
N LEU A 70 -2.69 -8.96 -2.44
CA LEU A 70 -3.14 -8.77 -1.05
C LEU A 70 -1.98 -8.74 -0.04
N ALA A 71 -0.95 -9.56 -0.24
CA ALA A 71 0.25 -9.52 0.58
C ALA A 71 0.98 -8.18 0.43
N GLY A 72 1.10 -7.66 -0.79
CA GLY A 72 1.67 -6.35 -1.07
C GLY A 72 0.88 -5.22 -0.38
N ALA A 73 -0.44 -5.18 -0.56
CA ALA A 73 -1.29 -4.18 0.10
C ALA A 73 -1.21 -4.28 1.63
N ALA A 74 -1.19 -5.50 2.21
CA ALA A 74 -1.08 -5.71 3.64
C ALA A 74 0.30 -5.26 4.19
N LEU A 75 1.39 -5.58 3.49
CA LEU A 75 2.74 -5.12 3.85
C LEU A 75 2.85 -3.60 3.84
N LEU A 76 2.24 -2.95 2.83
CA LEU A 76 2.19 -1.50 2.76
C LEU A 76 1.36 -0.92 3.93
N ALA A 77 0.22 -1.53 4.27
CA ALA A 77 -0.58 -1.13 5.42
C ALA A 77 0.19 -1.29 6.75
N PHE A 78 0.94 -2.38 6.92
CA PHE A 78 1.78 -2.61 8.09
C PHE A 78 2.97 -1.64 8.16
N ALA A 79 3.60 -1.33 7.03
CA ALA A 79 4.66 -0.32 6.94
C ALA A 79 4.12 1.05 7.38
N THR A 80 3.02 1.52 6.76
CA THR A 80 2.36 2.78 7.09
C THR A 80 1.97 2.86 8.57
N LYS A 81 1.41 1.78 9.11
CA LYS A 81 1.05 1.69 10.53
C LYS A 81 2.24 1.90 11.46
N ASN A 82 3.36 1.25 11.17
CA ASN A 82 4.55 1.32 12.01
C ASN A 82 5.29 2.66 11.84
N TYR A 83 5.30 3.23 10.64
CA TYR A 83 5.78 4.60 10.44
C TYR A 83 4.97 5.61 11.24
N CYS A 84 3.64 5.52 11.22
CA CYS A 84 2.80 6.42 12.03
C CYS A 84 2.98 6.19 13.54
N ARG A 85 3.26 4.95 13.97
CA ARG A 85 3.60 4.64 15.37
C ARG A 85 4.96 5.22 15.78
N SER A 86 5.88 5.39 14.84
CA SER A 86 7.16 6.04 15.10
C SER A 86 7.01 7.53 15.44
N PHE A 87 5.88 8.16 15.10
CA PHE A 87 5.58 9.54 15.49
C PHE A 87 5.29 9.64 16.99
N ARG A 88 6.36 9.69 17.77
CA ARG A 88 6.39 9.93 19.22
C ARG A 88 7.60 10.77 19.58
N ASN A 89 7.55 11.36 20.77
CA ASN A 89 8.70 12.00 21.38
C ASN A 89 9.68 10.91 21.84
N GLY A 90 10.97 11.08 21.52
CA GLY A 90 12.02 10.10 21.79
C GLY A 90 12.19 9.02 20.73
N TYR A 91 13.10 8.08 21.00
CA TYR A 91 13.53 7.07 20.03
C TYR A 91 12.46 5.99 19.80
N ALA A 92 12.26 5.63 18.53
CA ALA A 92 11.30 4.66 18.04
C ALA A 92 11.93 3.56 17.17
N PHE A 93 13.12 3.09 17.56
CA PHE A 93 13.91 2.10 16.79
C PHE A 93 13.10 0.88 16.32
N ASP A 94 12.36 0.22 17.21
CA ASP A 94 11.53 -0.95 16.86
C ASP A 94 10.48 -0.63 15.79
N ALA A 95 9.77 0.49 15.94
CA ALA A 95 8.71 0.86 15.01
C ALA A 95 9.26 1.24 13.64
N VAL A 96 10.35 2.02 13.61
CA VAL A 96 11.01 2.43 12.37
C VAL A 96 11.63 1.23 11.65
N PHE A 97 12.30 0.34 12.39
CA PHE A 97 12.88 -0.88 11.84
C PHE A 97 11.81 -1.77 11.21
N ARG A 98 10.74 -2.09 11.93
CA ARG A 98 9.65 -2.92 11.38
C ARG A 98 8.99 -2.27 10.17
N ALA A 99 8.77 -0.96 10.20
CA ALA A 99 8.19 -0.24 9.07
C ALA A 99 9.08 -0.35 7.83
N SER A 100 10.38 -0.13 8.00
CA SER A 100 11.36 -0.26 6.92
C SER A 100 11.53 -1.70 6.43
N LEU A 101 11.42 -2.69 7.31
CA LEU A 101 11.47 -4.11 6.96
C LEU A 101 10.29 -4.50 6.07
N TYR A 102 9.06 -4.14 6.47
CA TYR A 102 7.89 -4.37 5.61
C TYR A 102 8.00 -3.65 4.28
N LEU A 103 8.53 -2.42 4.29
CA LEU A 103 8.75 -1.67 3.06
C LEU A 103 9.81 -2.32 2.17
N GLY A 104 10.90 -2.84 2.74
CA GLY A 104 11.97 -3.53 2.02
C GLY A 104 11.53 -4.89 1.45
N THR A 105 10.54 -5.53 2.07
CA THR A 105 9.94 -6.76 1.53
C THR A 105 9.01 -6.53 0.34
N LEU A 106 8.44 -5.33 0.18
CA LEU A 106 7.52 -5.00 -0.92
C LEU A 106 8.14 -5.18 -2.30
N PRO A 107 9.31 -4.60 -2.64
CA PRO A 107 9.88 -4.71 -3.98
C PRO A 107 10.31 -6.14 -4.33
N LEU A 108 10.49 -7.01 -3.33
CA LEU A 108 10.81 -8.43 -3.53
C LEU A 108 9.58 -9.25 -3.97
N LEU A 109 8.38 -8.81 -3.60
CA LEU A 109 7.11 -9.39 -4.03
C LEU A 109 6.57 -8.73 -5.30
N LEU A 110 6.69 -7.40 -5.37
CA LEU A 110 6.19 -6.58 -6.46
C LEU A 110 7.35 -5.71 -6.97
N PRO A 111 8.05 -6.11 -8.04
CA PRO A 111 9.23 -5.37 -8.53
C PRO A 111 8.93 -3.90 -8.86
N ALA A 112 7.70 -3.61 -9.32
CA ALA A 112 7.24 -2.25 -9.59
C ALA A 112 7.21 -1.35 -8.35
N ALA A 113 7.14 -1.92 -7.14
CA ALA A 113 7.05 -1.20 -5.87
C ALA A 113 8.39 -0.57 -5.42
N LEU A 114 9.48 -0.71 -6.18
CA LEU A 114 10.79 -0.11 -5.88
C LEU A 114 10.72 1.40 -5.54
N PRO A 115 9.95 2.25 -6.25
CA PRO A 115 9.81 3.66 -5.90
C PRO A 115 9.26 3.91 -4.49
N LEU A 116 8.52 2.97 -3.89
CA LEU A 116 8.04 3.09 -2.51
C LEU A 116 9.20 3.09 -1.50
N ALA A 117 10.41 2.65 -1.87
CA ALA A 117 11.62 2.82 -1.05
C ALA A 117 11.86 4.30 -0.68
N ALA A 118 11.45 5.25 -1.53
CA ALA A 118 11.53 6.68 -1.26
C ALA A 118 10.60 7.12 -0.11
N ALA A 119 9.61 6.32 0.29
CA ALA A 119 8.78 6.65 1.45
C ALA A 119 9.59 6.61 2.77
N LEU A 120 10.71 5.88 2.83
CA LEU A 120 11.58 5.85 4.02
C LEU A 120 12.23 7.22 4.31
N PRO A 121 13.02 7.82 3.40
CA PRO A 121 13.62 9.13 3.66
C PRO A 121 12.56 10.19 3.88
N LEU A 122 11.43 10.13 3.17
CA LEU A 122 10.31 11.04 3.37
C LEU A 122 9.67 10.86 4.75
N ALA A 123 9.48 9.64 5.25
CA ALA A 123 8.99 9.37 6.60
C ALA A 123 9.95 9.92 7.67
N VAL A 124 11.26 9.72 7.49
CA VAL A 124 12.30 10.24 8.40
C VAL A 124 12.23 11.76 8.47
N LEU A 125 12.10 12.44 7.32
CA LEU A 125 11.98 13.90 7.25
C LEU A 125 10.65 14.42 7.83
N ILE A 126 9.51 13.86 7.40
CA ILE A 126 8.16 14.28 7.81
C ILE A 126 7.96 14.08 9.32
N PHE A 127 8.41 12.95 9.86
CA PHE A 127 8.28 12.65 11.29
C PHE A 127 9.45 13.15 12.12
N ARG A 128 10.37 13.92 11.53
CA ARG A 128 11.56 14.52 12.16
C ARG A 128 12.36 13.50 12.98
N ARG A 129 12.62 12.34 12.40
CA ARG A 129 13.39 11.24 13.02
C ARG A 129 14.88 11.57 13.02
N THR A 130 15.59 11.02 13.98
CA THR A 130 17.05 11.25 14.16
C THR A 130 17.87 10.43 13.16
N LEU A 131 19.14 10.83 12.95
CA LEU A 131 20.08 10.06 12.11
C LEU A 131 20.27 8.61 12.60
N ARG A 132 20.20 8.40 13.92
CA ARG A 132 20.30 7.05 14.52
C ARG A 132 19.13 6.17 14.09
N GLU A 133 17.92 6.73 14.10
CA GLU A 133 16.73 6.01 13.62
C GLU A 133 16.75 5.82 12.11
N ALA A 134 17.29 6.79 11.36
CA ALA A 134 17.47 6.66 9.91
C ALA A 134 18.43 5.50 9.57
N ALA A 135 19.54 5.35 10.31
CA ALA A 135 20.46 4.22 10.13
C ALA A 135 19.77 2.87 10.38
N VAL A 136 18.96 2.77 11.44
CA VAL A 136 18.17 1.57 11.73
C VAL A 136 17.11 1.32 10.65
N ALA A 137 16.49 2.37 10.12
CA ALA A 137 15.55 2.26 9.01
C ALA A 137 16.24 1.73 7.75
N CYS A 138 17.42 2.24 7.40
CA CYS A 138 18.20 1.76 6.26
C CYS A 138 18.56 0.28 6.44
N ALA A 139 18.97 -0.14 7.63
CA ALA A 139 19.24 -1.53 7.94
C ALA A 139 17.99 -2.41 7.75
N GLY A 140 16.82 -1.98 8.25
CA GLY A 140 15.57 -2.70 8.07
C GLY A 140 15.11 -2.79 6.61
N LEU A 141 15.32 -1.74 5.81
CA LEU A 141 15.00 -1.73 4.38
C LEU A 141 15.87 -2.72 3.59
N LEU A 142 17.16 -2.78 3.88
CA LEU A 142 18.13 -3.59 3.14
C LEU A 142 18.12 -5.07 3.55
N LEU A 143 17.74 -5.36 4.80
CA LEU A 143 17.80 -6.71 5.37
C LEU A 143 17.04 -7.76 4.55
N PRO A 144 15.80 -7.54 4.08
CA PRO A 144 15.09 -8.51 3.24
C PRO A 144 15.84 -8.87 1.97
N ALA A 145 16.42 -7.87 1.30
CA ALA A 145 17.18 -8.08 0.07
C ALA A 145 18.48 -8.84 0.34
N ALA A 146 19.21 -8.46 1.40
CA ALA A 146 20.42 -9.14 1.83
C ALA A 146 20.16 -10.60 2.23
N ALA A 147 19.05 -10.87 2.94
CA ALA A 147 18.65 -12.22 3.32
C ALA A 147 18.37 -13.10 2.09
N LEU A 148 17.68 -12.58 1.08
CA LEU A 148 17.46 -13.32 -0.17
C LEU A 148 18.76 -13.57 -0.94
N CYS A 149 19.66 -12.59 -1.00
CA CYS A 149 20.98 -12.76 -1.63
C CYS A 149 21.80 -13.84 -0.92
N TYR A 150 21.76 -13.85 0.42
CA TYR A 150 22.43 -14.86 1.22
C TYR A 150 21.85 -16.26 1.02
N ILE A 151 20.52 -16.41 1.01
CA ILE A 151 19.86 -17.69 0.74
C ILE A 151 20.19 -18.19 -0.68
N ASN A 152 20.18 -17.30 -1.68
CA ASN A 152 20.52 -17.67 -3.05
C ASN A 152 21.97 -18.14 -3.17
N TRP A 153 22.89 -17.46 -2.49
CA TRP A 153 24.29 -17.86 -2.43
C TRP A 153 24.48 -19.20 -1.71
N GLY A 154 23.77 -19.42 -0.60
CA GLY A 154 23.76 -20.71 0.09
C GLY A 154 23.17 -21.86 -0.73
N ALA A 155 22.30 -21.56 -1.70
CA ALA A 155 21.78 -22.52 -2.67
C ALA A 155 22.71 -22.75 -3.87
N GLY A 156 23.91 -22.17 -3.88
CA GLY A 156 24.91 -22.32 -4.94
C GLY A 156 24.78 -21.32 -6.09
N GLY A 157 23.90 -20.32 -5.98
CA GLY A 157 23.75 -19.25 -6.98
C GLY A 157 24.68 -18.05 -6.74
N GLU A 158 24.68 -17.10 -7.68
CA GLU A 158 25.40 -15.84 -7.51
C GLU A 158 24.74 -14.95 -6.44
N PHE A 159 25.54 -14.30 -5.60
CA PHE A 159 25.02 -13.44 -4.53
C PHE A 159 24.15 -12.29 -5.06
N SER A 160 24.56 -11.65 -6.17
CA SER A 160 23.87 -10.50 -6.77
C SER A 160 22.65 -10.85 -7.62
N ALA A 161 22.42 -12.13 -7.93
CA ALA A 161 21.36 -12.55 -8.85
C ALA A 161 19.94 -12.05 -8.47
N PRO A 162 19.53 -12.04 -7.18
CA PRO A 162 18.22 -11.51 -6.82
C PRO A 162 18.07 -10.01 -7.05
N LEU A 163 19.14 -9.24 -6.85
CA LEU A 163 19.15 -7.79 -7.07
C LEU A 163 19.15 -7.45 -8.55
N SER A 164 19.94 -8.17 -9.37
CA SER A 164 19.95 -7.98 -10.82
C SER A 164 18.60 -8.36 -11.42
N TYR A 165 17.99 -9.46 -10.99
CA TYR A 165 16.63 -9.85 -11.40
C TYR A 165 15.62 -8.74 -11.08
N LEU A 166 15.63 -8.21 -9.85
CA LEU A 166 14.73 -7.13 -9.45
C LEU A 166 14.93 -5.87 -10.31
N GLY A 167 16.17 -5.48 -10.57
CA GLY A 167 16.50 -4.36 -11.45
C GLY A 167 16.00 -4.57 -12.88
N THR A 168 16.23 -5.76 -13.45
CA THR A 168 15.72 -6.09 -14.79
C THR A 168 14.21 -6.12 -14.84
N ALA A 169 13.53 -6.71 -13.85
CA ALA A 169 12.07 -6.77 -13.78
C ALA A 169 11.45 -5.37 -13.65
N PHE A 170 12.09 -4.46 -12.91
CA PHE A 170 11.65 -3.08 -12.80
C PHE A 170 11.76 -2.33 -14.15
N LEU A 171 12.82 -2.58 -14.92
CA LEU A 171 13.10 -1.90 -16.20
C LEU A 171 12.46 -2.57 -17.42
N ALA A 172 11.94 -3.79 -17.31
CA ALA A 172 11.55 -4.62 -18.44
C ALA A 172 10.36 -4.09 -19.28
N GLY A 173 9.52 -3.21 -18.72
CA GLY A 173 8.32 -2.74 -19.40
C GLY A 173 8.38 -1.30 -19.91
N ARG A 174 7.26 -0.82 -20.44
CA ARG A 174 7.10 0.56 -20.93
C ARG A 174 6.29 1.37 -19.92
N PRO A 175 6.67 2.63 -19.63
CA PRO A 175 5.87 3.47 -18.74
C PRO A 175 4.44 3.59 -19.28
N LEU A 176 3.46 3.62 -18.36
CA LEU A 176 2.02 3.69 -18.66
C LEU A 176 1.41 2.48 -19.41
N ALA A 177 2.20 1.43 -19.71
CA ALA A 177 1.69 0.24 -20.41
C ALA A 177 0.54 -0.46 -19.67
N LEU A 178 0.51 -0.37 -18.35
CA LEU A 178 -0.55 -0.90 -17.49
C LEU A 178 -1.93 -0.37 -17.89
N PHE A 179 -2.06 0.93 -18.20
CA PHE A 179 -3.36 1.53 -18.55
C PHE A 179 -3.86 1.09 -19.92
N SER A 180 -2.95 0.80 -20.86
CA SER A 180 -3.33 0.24 -22.15
C SER A 180 -3.64 -1.26 -22.10
N ALA A 181 -3.08 -1.99 -21.13
CA ALA A 181 -3.23 -3.44 -21.00
C ALA A 181 -4.43 -3.87 -20.14
N LEU A 182 -4.94 -2.99 -19.28
CA LEU A 182 -6.07 -3.28 -18.40
C LEU A 182 -7.40 -3.25 -19.17
N PRO A 183 -8.26 -4.27 -19.03
CA PRO A 183 -9.60 -4.21 -19.59
C PRO A 183 -10.42 -3.14 -18.85
N LEU A 184 -11.30 -2.45 -19.58
CA LEU A 184 -12.20 -1.41 -19.08
C LEU A 184 -12.85 -1.68 -17.71
N PRO A 185 -13.41 -2.88 -17.42
CA PRO A 185 -14.03 -3.16 -16.13
C PRO A 185 -13.08 -3.04 -14.93
N ASN A 186 -11.76 -3.20 -15.11
CA ASN A 186 -10.76 -3.08 -14.04
C ASN A 186 -10.07 -1.71 -14.03
N LEU A 187 -10.06 -1.02 -15.17
CA LEU A 187 -9.51 0.33 -15.28
C LEU A 187 -10.41 1.35 -14.58
N LEU A 188 -11.71 1.31 -14.83
CA LEU A 188 -12.71 2.21 -14.22
C LEU A 188 -12.63 2.29 -12.68
N PRO A 189 -12.62 1.17 -11.91
CA PRO A 189 -12.54 1.24 -10.46
C PRO A 189 -11.21 1.79 -9.97
N THR A 190 -10.11 1.38 -10.62
CA THR A 190 -8.77 1.84 -10.26
C THR A 190 -8.65 3.34 -10.46
N ALA A 191 -9.14 3.84 -11.60
CA ALA A 191 -9.19 5.27 -11.90
C ALA A 191 -10.12 6.03 -10.94
N ALA A 192 -11.29 5.47 -10.61
CA ALA A 192 -12.22 6.07 -9.67
C ALA A 192 -11.62 6.20 -8.26
N ILE A 193 -10.97 5.14 -7.74
CA ILE A 193 -10.29 5.16 -6.45
C ILE A 193 -9.12 6.15 -6.47
N GLY A 194 -8.33 6.17 -7.54
CA GLY A 194 -7.25 7.14 -7.72
C GLY A 194 -7.75 8.58 -7.72
N ALA A 195 -8.81 8.87 -8.49
CA ALA A 195 -9.41 10.20 -8.58
C ALA A 195 -10.02 10.65 -7.24
N LEU A 196 -10.77 9.76 -6.56
CA LEU A 196 -11.31 10.04 -5.24
C LEU A 196 -10.20 10.22 -4.19
N GLY A 197 -9.10 9.47 -4.29
CA GLY A 197 -7.91 9.63 -3.45
C GLY A 197 -7.24 11.00 -3.67
N LEU A 198 -7.11 11.44 -4.92
CA LEU A 198 -6.58 12.77 -5.25
C LEU A 198 -7.48 13.89 -4.75
N LEU A 199 -8.80 13.76 -4.94
CA LEU A 199 -9.77 14.71 -4.38
C LEU A 199 -9.67 14.76 -2.85
N ALA A 200 -9.62 13.60 -2.19
CA ALA A 200 -9.44 13.54 -0.74
C ALA A 200 -8.12 14.19 -0.30
N ALA A 201 -7.02 14.00 -1.04
CA ALA A 201 -5.75 14.67 -0.77
C ALA A 201 -5.84 16.20 -0.89
N LEU A 202 -6.54 16.71 -1.91
CA LEU A 202 -6.77 18.15 -2.08
C LEU A 202 -7.60 18.74 -0.93
N PHE A 203 -8.66 18.06 -0.52
CA PHE A 203 -9.46 18.46 0.65
C PHE A 203 -8.65 18.44 1.96
N VAL A 204 -7.79 17.44 2.13
CA VAL A 204 -6.89 17.39 3.29
C VAL A 204 -5.89 18.55 3.25
N LEU A 205 -5.38 18.93 2.09
CA LEU A 205 -4.46 20.05 1.93
C LEU A 205 -5.14 21.40 2.19
N SER A 206 -6.39 21.59 1.73
CA SER A 206 -7.15 22.81 2.00
C SER A 206 -7.44 23.00 3.49
N ASP A 207 -7.75 21.89 4.18
CA ASP A 207 -8.15 21.90 5.59
C ASP A 207 -7.02 21.47 6.55
N LEU A 208 -5.78 21.49 6.08
CA LEU A 208 -4.63 20.92 6.77
C LEU A 208 -4.38 21.57 8.15
N TYR A 209 -4.66 22.86 8.25
CA TYR A 209 -4.46 23.66 9.48
C TYR A 209 -5.59 23.50 10.50
N ALA A 210 -6.74 22.95 10.11
CA ALA A 210 -7.82 22.62 11.04
C ALA A 210 -7.55 21.33 11.83
N VAL A 211 -6.51 20.58 11.44
CA VAL A 211 -6.15 19.28 12.01
C VAL A 211 -4.97 19.45 12.97
N GLY A 212 -4.99 18.72 14.09
CA GLY A 212 -3.89 18.71 15.06
C GLY A 212 -2.53 18.33 14.44
N THR A 213 -1.43 18.67 15.10
CA THR A 213 -0.06 18.51 14.56
C THR A 213 0.26 17.05 14.18
N LYS A 214 -0.01 16.11 15.08
CA LYS A 214 0.21 14.67 14.83
C LYS A 214 -0.60 14.12 13.65
N PRO A 215 -1.95 14.23 13.64
CA PRO A 215 -2.75 13.76 12.51
C PRO A 215 -2.37 14.46 11.20
N ARG A 216 -2.00 15.74 11.24
CA ARG A 216 -1.51 16.48 10.06
C ARG A 216 -0.28 15.82 9.42
N PHE A 217 0.77 15.51 10.18
CA PHE A 217 1.96 14.85 9.61
C PHE A 217 1.66 13.44 9.07
N ILE A 218 0.75 12.71 9.74
CA ILE A 218 0.31 11.39 9.25
C ILE A 218 -0.45 11.52 7.93
N LEU A 219 -1.33 12.51 7.79
CA LEU A 219 -2.06 12.76 6.55
C LEU A 219 -1.14 13.20 5.41
N ILE A 220 -0.17 14.09 5.68
CA ILE A 220 0.86 14.48 4.70
C ILE A 220 1.63 13.25 4.21
N TYR A 221 2.04 12.37 5.12
CA TYR A 221 2.72 11.13 4.76
C TYR A 221 1.86 10.23 3.86
N ASN A 222 0.54 10.14 4.10
CA ASN A 222 -0.36 9.36 3.26
C ASN A 222 -0.61 10.02 1.88
N ILE A 223 -0.57 11.35 1.76
CA ILE A 223 -0.59 12.05 0.47
C ILE A 223 0.68 11.73 -0.33
N VAL A 224 1.84 11.76 0.32
CA VAL A 224 3.10 11.33 -0.29
C VAL A 224 3.04 9.88 -0.72
N LEU A 225 2.47 9.01 0.12
CA LEU A 225 2.29 7.60 -0.20
C LEU A 225 1.36 7.41 -1.41
N LEU A 226 0.27 8.18 -1.50
CA LEU A 226 -0.61 8.19 -2.67
C LEU A 226 0.16 8.55 -3.94
N ALA A 227 0.96 9.62 -3.90
CA ALA A 227 1.78 10.05 -5.03
C ALA A 227 2.82 8.99 -5.45
N LEU A 228 3.48 8.35 -4.48
CA LEU A 228 4.41 7.26 -4.76
C LEU A 228 3.70 6.04 -5.35
N THR A 229 2.53 5.66 -4.85
CA THR A 229 1.74 4.56 -5.43
C THR A 229 1.26 4.90 -6.85
N ALA A 230 0.90 6.16 -7.12
CA ALA A 230 0.57 6.60 -8.48
C ALA A 230 1.79 6.51 -9.41
N ALA A 231 2.98 6.90 -8.94
CA ALA A 231 4.22 6.75 -9.69
C ALA A 231 4.56 5.28 -9.98
N VAL A 232 4.30 4.37 -9.04
CA VAL A 232 4.43 2.91 -9.24
C VAL A 232 3.53 2.44 -10.37
N LEU A 233 2.25 2.86 -10.38
CA LEU A 233 1.28 2.46 -11.42
C LEU A 233 1.62 3.02 -12.81
N CYS A 234 2.28 4.18 -12.86
CA CYS A 234 2.78 4.76 -14.10
C CYS A 234 4.12 4.18 -14.57
N GLY A 235 4.79 3.39 -13.72
CA GLY A 235 6.12 2.86 -13.96
C GLY A 235 6.18 1.78 -15.04
N PRO A 236 7.39 1.51 -15.57
CA PRO A 236 7.59 0.52 -16.63
C PRO A 236 7.26 -0.91 -16.21
N GLY A 237 7.60 -1.31 -14.99
CA GLY A 237 7.34 -2.65 -14.47
C GLY A 237 5.94 -2.90 -13.92
N ALA A 238 5.00 -1.95 -14.07
CA ALA A 238 3.69 -2.02 -13.41
C ALA A 238 2.79 -3.14 -13.98
N VAL A 239 2.28 -3.99 -13.10
CA VAL A 239 1.39 -5.12 -13.41
C VAL A 239 0.05 -4.91 -12.70
N ARG A 240 -1.00 -5.61 -13.15
CA ARG A 240 -2.36 -5.54 -12.58
C ARG A 240 -2.39 -5.72 -11.05
N THR A 241 -1.53 -6.56 -10.48
CA THR A 241 -1.42 -6.79 -9.02
C THR A 241 -1.07 -5.52 -8.24
N ASP A 242 -0.32 -4.60 -8.85
CA ASP A 242 0.17 -3.38 -8.20
C ASP A 242 -0.95 -2.36 -7.95
N THR A 243 -2.08 -2.47 -8.66
CA THR A 243 -3.26 -1.60 -8.49
C THR A 243 -3.78 -1.62 -7.05
N THR A 244 -3.60 -2.73 -6.33
CA THR A 244 -4.01 -2.87 -4.93
C THR A 244 -3.22 -2.01 -3.95
N LEU A 245 -2.01 -1.55 -4.33
CA LEU A 245 -1.19 -0.69 -3.47
C LEU A 245 -1.84 0.67 -3.21
N ILE A 246 -2.66 1.17 -4.15
CA ILE A 246 -3.38 2.44 -3.99
C ILE A 246 -4.45 2.35 -2.87
N ALA A 247 -4.89 1.14 -2.53
CA ALA A 247 -5.93 0.93 -1.53
C ALA A 247 -5.53 1.44 -0.13
N VAL A 248 -4.25 1.34 0.23
CA VAL A 248 -3.76 1.78 1.55
C VAL A 248 -3.88 3.29 1.73
N PRO A 249 -3.24 4.14 0.89
CA PRO A 249 -3.38 5.59 1.03
C PRO A 249 -4.82 6.05 0.76
N ALA A 250 -5.54 5.44 -0.19
CA ALA A 250 -6.93 5.81 -0.47
C ALA A 250 -7.84 5.54 0.75
N ALA A 251 -7.74 4.37 1.40
CA ALA A 251 -8.56 4.05 2.56
C ALA A 251 -8.32 4.96 3.78
N ILE A 252 -7.14 5.57 3.88
CA ILE A 252 -6.77 6.53 4.94
C ILE A 252 -7.17 7.96 4.58
N LEU A 253 -7.28 8.31 3.30
CA LEU A 253 -7.65 9.68 2.88
C LEU A 253 -9.16 9.83 2.67
N LEU A 254 -9.82 8.83 2.08
CA LEU A 254 -11.24 8.89 1.71
C LEU A 254 -12.20 9.20 2.87
N PRO A 255 -12.02 8.67 4.10
CA PRO A 255 -12.94 9.02 5.18
C PRO A 255 -12.91 10.51 5.54
N PHE A 256 -11.80 11.22 5.32
CA PHE A 256 -11.74 12.66 5.55
C PHE A 256 -12.72 13.40 4.63
N LEU A 257 -12.80 12.97 3.36
CA LEU A 257 -13.76 13.46 2.39
C LEU A 257 -15.21 13.12 2.80
N PHE A 258 -15.46 11.88 3.21
CA PHE A 258 -16.81 11.44 3.60
C PHE A 258 -17.34 12.06 4.90
N VAL A 259 -16.46 12.42 5.84
CA VAL A 259 -16.89 13.07 7.09
C VAL A 259 -17.26 14.53 6.88
N ARG A 260 -16.64 15.22 5.90
CA ARG A 260 -16.86 16.65 5.65
C ARG A 260 -17.91 16.94 4.58
N ILE A 261 -18.13 16.04 3.63
CA ILE A 261 -19.15 16.22 2.58
C ILE A 261 -20.55 15.91 3.13
N HIS A 262 -21.56 16.60 2.59
CA HIS A 262 -22.95 16.39 2.97
C HIS A 262 -23.41 14.94 2.75
N ARG A 263 -24.13 14.39 3.74
CA ARG A 263 -24.55 12.98 3.79
C ARG A 263 -25.29 12.51 2.53
N ALA A 264 -26.06 13.39 1.89
CA ALA A 264 -26.81 13.11 0.67
C ALA A 264 -25.92 12.75 -0.54
N ILE A 265 -24.68 13.24 -0.58
CA ILE A 265 -23.71 12.94 -1.66
C ILE A 265 -22.85 11.72 -1.28
N VAL A 266 -22.51 11.59 0.01
CA VAL A 266 -21.65 10.51 0.52
C VAL A 266 -22.30 9.14 0.38
N TRP A 267 -23.59 9.03 0.74
CA TRP A 267 -24.33 7.77 0.67
C TRP A 267 -24.37 7.15 -0.73
N PRO A 268 -24.78 7.86 -1.80
CA PRO A 268 -24.80 7.28 -3.14
C PRO A 268 -23.39 6.92 -3.61
N LEU A 269 -22.38 7.76 -3.31
CA LEU A 269 -20.99 7.48 -3.69
C LEU A 269 -20.47 6.19 -3.03
N TYR A 270 -20.73 6.00 -1.74
CA TYR A 270 -20.38 4.76 -1.04
C TYR A 270 -21.11 3.53 -1.60
N LEU A 271 -22.41 3.65 -1.90
CA LEU A 271 -23.19 2.56 -2.50
C LEU A 271 -22.73 2.22 -3.91
N ILE A 272 -22.36 3.22 -4.73
CA ILE A 272 -21.80 3.01 -6.07
C ILE A 272 -20.47 2.26 -5.97
N LEU A 273 -19.57 2.67 -5.07
CA LEU A 273 -18.30 1.97 -4.85
C LEU A 273 -18.53 0.52 -4.43
N LEU A 274 -19.46 0.29 -3.50
CA LEU A 274 -19.79 -1.05 -3.01
C LEU A 274 -20.40 -1.91 -4.13
N ALA A 275 -21.39 -1.39 -4.86
CA ALA A 275 -22.00 -2.06 -5.99
C ALA A 275 -20.97 -2.42 -7.06
N PHE A 276 -20.06 -1.49 -7.36
CA PHE A 276 -18.98 -1.72 -8.32
C PHE A 276 -18.06 -2.85 -7.86
N THR A 277 -17.68 -2.89 -6.59
CA THR A 277 -16.84 -3.98 -6.05
C THR A 277 -17.54 -5.34 -6.05
N LEU A 278 -18.85 -5.36 -5.78
CA LEU A 278 -19.62 -6.61 -5.85
C LEU A 278 -19.70 -7.10 -7.29
N ILE A 279 -20.03 -6.22 -8.23
CA ILE A 279 -20.08 -6.55 -9.65
C ILE A 279 -18.71 -7.04 -10.13
N SER A 280 -17.63 -6.35 -9.80
CA SER A 280 -16.29 -6.77 -10.20
C SER A 280 -15.89 -8.11 -9.60
N SER A 281 -16.30 -8.40 -8.35
CA SER A 281 -16.05 -9.69 -7.70
C SER A 281 -16.86 -10.86 -8.28
N ILE A 282 -18.06 -10.61 -8.80
CA ILE A 282 -18.92 -11.63 -9.43
C ILE A 282 -18.45 -11.93 -10.87
N LEU A 283 -17.89 -10.94 -11.55
CA LEU A 283 -17.39 -11.07 -12.93
C LEU A 283 -15.98 -11.70 -13.03
N GLN A 284 -15.36 -12.06 -11.90
CA GLN A 284 -14.03 -12.70 -11.80
C GLN A 284 -14.14 -14.20 -11.60
#